data_AF-A0A8T7KB34-F1
#
_entry.id   AF-A0A8T7KB34-F1
#
_cell.length_a   1.000
_cell.length_b   1.000
_cell.length_c   1.000
_cell.angle_alpha   90.00
_cell.angle_beta   90.00
_cell.angle_gamma   90.00
#
_symmetry.space_group_name_H-M   'P 1'
#
loop_
_entity.id
_entity.type
_entity.pdbx_description
1 polymer ?
#
loop_
_entity_poly.entity_id
_entity_poly.type
_entity_poly.pdbx_seq_one_letter_code
_entity_poly.pdbx_strand_id
1 'polypeptide(L)'
;MDENKQTHAQSEHAPNDTVHLPGGRSITLPGGIYTFVFVILALLTVFEIIVAELPDGFFTLPLLLLASLLKAVLVVTFYMHLNTDNRIFRLVLLIPVGVMLLSAMWLLAVPPVAW
;
A
#
# COMPACT_ATOMS: atom_id res chain seq x y z
N MET A 1 28.92 21.06 -41.78
CA MET A 1 29.01 19.69 -41.25
C MET A 1 29.07 19.75 -39.73
N ASP A 2 27.94 19.44 -39.11
CA ASP A 2 27.80 18.35 -38.13
C ASP A 2 28.39 18.44 -36.72
N GLU A 3 28.47 19.63 -36.10
CA GLU A 3 28.88 19.74 -34.68
C GLU A 3 27.85 20.43 -33.77
N ASN A 4 26.55 20.31 -34.08
CA ASN A 4 25.49 20.78 -33.15
C ASN A 4 24.27 19.85 -33.12
N LYS A 5 24.51 18.54 -33.31
CA LYS A 5 23.44 17.52 -33.29
C LYS A 5 23.73 16.34 -32.37
N GLN A 6 24.82 16.39 -31.59
CA GLN A 6 25.25 15.28 -30.74
C GLN A 6 25.07 15.52 -29.23
N THR A 7 24.74 16.73 -28.79
CA THR A 7 24.49 17.02 -27.36
C THR A 7 23.05 16.76 -26.91
N HIS A 8 22.19 16.26 -27.79
CA HIS A 8 20.76 16.01 -27.50
C HIS A 8 20.32 14.56 -27.73
N ALA A 9 21.26 13.63 -27.98
CA ALA A 9 20.95 12.23 -28.30
C ALA A 9 21.41 11.24 -27.23
N GLN A 10 21.56 11.68 -25.97
CA GLN A 10 21.89 10.78 -24.86
C GLN A 10 21.10 11.13 -23.59
N SER A 11 19.79 11.26 -23.75
CA SER A 11 18.82 11.31 -22.67
C SER A 11 17.54 10.55 -23.07
N GLU A 12 17.73 9.46 -23.83
CA GLU A 12 16.68 8.48 -24.10
C GLU A 12 16.54 7.54 -22.90
N HIS A 13 15.48 7.76 -22.13
CA HIS A 13 14.76 6.75 -21.36
C HIS A 13 15.60 5.88 -20.42
N ALA A 14 16.10 6.44 -19.32
CA ALA A 14 16.31 5.65 -18.11
C ALA A 14 14.91 5.33 -17.55
N PRO A 15 14.35 4.14 -17.80
CA PRO A 15 12.95 3.88 -17.55
C PRO A 15 12.78 3.70 -16.05
N ASN A 16 11.60 4.06 -15.60
CA ASN A 16 11.11 4.16 -14.23
C ASN A 16 11.07 2.79 -13.48
N ASP A 17 11.84 1.81 -13.95
CA ASP A 17 11.79 0.38 -13.63
C ASP A 17 12.93 -0.07 -12.70
N THR A 18 13.86 0.82 -12.35
CA THR A 18 15.01 0.48 -11.50
C THR A 18 14.72 0.87 -10.05
N VAL A 19 14.47 -0.12 -9.19
CA VAL A 19 14.23 0.12 -7.75
C VAL A 19 15.56 0.05 -7.00
N HIS A 20 15.93 1.13 -6.30
CA HIS A 20 17.10 1.16 -5.43
C HIS A 20 16.70 0.73 -4.02
N LEU A 21 17.04 -0.52 -3.65
CA LEU A 21 16.82 -0.99 -2.29
C LEU A 21 17.90 -0.44 -1.34
N PRO A 22 17.57 -0.17 -0.06
CA PRO A 22 18.58 0.11 0.96
C PRO A 22 19.49 -1.13 1.11
N GLY A 23 20.72 -1.04 0.57
CA GLY A 23 21.64 -2.18 0.42
C GLY A 23 22.37 -2.27 -0.93
N GLY A 24 22.12 -1.34 -1.87
CA GLY A 24 22.93 -1.19 -3.09
C GLY A 24 22.60 -2.17 -4.23
N ARG A 25 21.55 -3.00 -4.08
CA ARG A 25 21.02 -3.81 -5.19
C ARG A 25 19.99 -3.00 -5.97
N SER A 26 20.26 -2.80 -7.26
CA SER A 26 19.29 -2.29 -8.24
C SER A 26 18.67 -3.47 -8.98
N ILE A 27 17.37 -3.71 -8.76
CA ILE A 27 16.62 -4.72 -9.50
C ILE A 27 15.72 -3.98 -10.47
N THR A 28 15.86 -4.29 -11.76
CA THR A 28 14.96 -3.82 -12.82
C THR A 28 13.76 -4.74 -12.87
N LEU A 29 12.61 -4.26 -12.37
CA LEU A 29 11.33 -4.96 -12.48
C LEU A 29 10.42 -4.15 -13.41
N PRO A 30 9.68 -4.78 -14.34
CA PRO A 30 8.63 -4.10 -15.09
C PRO A 30 7.64 -3.47 -14.10
N GLY A 31 7.52 -2.14 -14.08
CA GLY A 31 6.64 -1.41 -13.15
C GLY A 31 7.31 -0.89 -11.87
N GLY A 32 8.63 -1.01 -11.73
CA GLY A 32 9.41 -0.34 -10.69
C GLY A 32 8.97 -0.64 -9.25
N ILE A 33 8.87 0.40 -8.42
CA ILE A 33 8.57 0.25 -6.98
C ILE A 33 7.15 -0.27 -6.70
N TYR A 34 6.22 -0.09 -7.64
CA TYR A 34 4.84 -0.51 -7.50
C TYR A 34 4.70 -2.04 -7.50
N THR A 35 5.43 -2.73 -8.38
CA THR A 35 5.47 -4.19 -8.41
C THR A 35 6.13 -4.77 -7.16
N PHE A 36 7.13 -4.09 -6.61
CA PHE A 36 7.73 -4.50 -5.32
C PHE A 36 6.73 -4.38 -4.16
N VAL A 37 6.03 -3.25 -4.05
CA VAL A 37 5.00 -3.03 -3.02
C VAL A 37 3.83 -4.01 -3.19
N PHE A 38 3.45 -4.32 -4.43
CA PHE A 38 2.44 -5.33 -4.73
C PHE A 38 2.81 -6.70 -4.19
N VAL A 39 4.06 -7.14 -4.37
CA VAL A 39 4.54 -8.42 -3.82
C VAL A 39 4.49 -8.41 -2.29
N ILE A 40 4.87 -7.30 -1.65
CA ILE A 40 4.74 -7.16 -0.19
C ILE A 40 3.27 -7.27 0.25
N LEU A 41 2.35 -6.60 -0.43
CA LEU A 41 0.91 -6.69 -0.16
C LEU A 41 0.38 -8.11 -0.31
N ALA A 42 0.82 -8.82 -1.36
CA ALA A 42 0.44 -10.20 -1.60
C ALA A 42 0.94 -11.12 -0.47
N LEU A 43 2.20 -11.00 -0.08
CA LEU A 43 2.77 -11.76 1.04
C LEU A 43 2.06 -11.45 2.37
N LEU A 44 1.78 -10.18 2.64
CA LEU A 44 1.03 -9.76 3.82
C LEU A 44 -0.40 -10.30 3.82
N THR A 45 -0.98 -10.57 2.65
CA THR A 45 -2.30 -11.18 2.50
C THR A 45 -2.28 -12.68 2.72
N VAL A 46 -1.30 -13.38 2.15
CA VAL A 46 -1.11 -14.80 2.44
C VAL A 46 -0.86 -15.01 3.94
N PHE A 47 -0.03 -14.17 4.56
CA PHE A 47 0.21 -14.20 6.00
C PHE A 47 -1.08 -14.03 6.82
N GLU A 48 -1.90 -13.04 6.48
CA GLU A 48 -3.17 -12.80 7.18
C GLU A 48 -4.11 -14.01 7.09
N ILE A 49 -4.24 -14.63 5.91
CA ILE A 49 -5.07 -15.82 5.72
C ILE A 49 -4.58 -16.98 6.60
N ILE A 50 -3.27 -17.21 6.64
CA ILE A 50 -2.69 -18.27 7.49
C ILE A 50 -3.00 -18.00 8.96
N VAL A 51 -2.87 -16.75 9.40
CA VAL A 51 -3.16 -16.35 10.79
C VAL A 51 -4.65 -16.45 11.09
N ALA A 52 -5.52 -16.16 10.12
CA ALA A 52 -6.98 -16.27 10.25
C ALA A 52 -7.46 -17.73 10.39
N GLU A 53 -6.73 -18.69 9.83
CA GLU A 53 -7.03 -20.13 9.91
C GLU A 53 -6.50 -20.79 11.20
N LEU A 54 -5.68 -20.09 11.98
CA LEU A 54 -5.21 -20.58 13.28
C LEU A 54 -6.30 -20.40 14.35
N PRO A 55 -6.33 -21.27 15.39
CA PRO A 55 -7.36 -21.21 16.43
C PRO A 55 -7.45 -19.82 17.08
N ASP A 56 -8.69 -19.37 17.27
CA ASP A 56 -9.01 -18.04 17.77
C ASP A 56 -8.37 -17.76 19.13
N GLY A 57 -7.32 -16.95 19.10
CA GLY A 57 -6.71 -16.36 20.29
C GLY A 57 -7.22 -14.94 20.50
N PHE A 58 -7.20 -14.47 21.75
CA PHE A 58 -7.48 -13.07 22.08
C PHE A 58 -6.61 -12.07 21.27
N PHE A 59 -5.43 -12.52 20.83
CA PHE A 59 -4.49 -11.75 20.02
C PHE A 59 -4.71 -11.84 18.51
N THR A 60 -5.54 -12.78 18.03
CA THR A 60 -5.80 -12.97 16.59
C THR A 60 -6.48 -11.74 16.01
N LEU A 61 -7.61 -11.30 16.60
CA LEU A 61 -8.35 -10.11 16.18
C LEU A 61 -7.50 -8.83 16.04
N PRO A 62 -6.76 -8.38 17.09
CA PRO A 62 -5.96 -7.16 16.98
C PRO A 62 -4.80 -7.30 15.98
N LEU A 63 -4.25 -8.50 15.79
CA LEU A 63 -3.19 -8.75 14.82
C LEU A 63 -3.70 -8.65 13.38
N LEU A 64 -4.86 -9.25 13.07
CA LEU A 64 -5.50 -9.11 11.75
C LEU A 64 -5.88 -7.65 11.47
N LEU A 65 -6.44 -6.96 12.47
CA LEU A 65 -6.79 -5.54 12.35
C LEU A 65 -5.56 -4.68 12.03
N LEU A 66 -4.44 -4.91 12.71
CA LEU A 66 -3.19 -4.23 12.45
C LEU A 66 -2.65 -4.53 11.04
N ALA A 67 -2.69 -5.80 10.60
CA ALA A 67 -2.28 -6.20 9.27
C ALA A 67 -3.12 -5.53 8.17
N SER A 68 -4.43 -5.43 8.37
CA SER A 68 -5.36 -4.74 7.47
C SER A 68 -5.07 -3.23 7.40
N LEU A 69 -4.81 -2.58 8.54
CA LEU A 69 -4.37 -1.17 8.56
C LEU A 69 -3.06 -0.96 7.80
N LEU A 70 -2.08 -1.84 7.97
CA LEU A 70 -0.81 -1.74 7.27
C LEU A 70 -0.99 -1.78 5.76
N LYS A 71 -1.84 -2.68 5.25
CA LYS A 71 -2.18 -2.74 3.82
C LYS A 71 -2.84 -1.45 3.35
N ALA A 72 -3.79 -0.93 4.11
CA ALA A 72 -4.45 0.33 3.79
C ALA A 72 -3.40 1.45 3.66
N VAL A 73 -2.49 1.60 4.62
CA VAL A 73 -1.42 2.61 4.55
C VAL A 73 -0.52 2.39 3.34
N LEU A 74 -0.10 1.15 3.07
CA LEU A 74 0.80 0.85 1.95
C LEU A 74 0.15 1.17 0.59
N VAL A 75 -1.12 0.79 0.41
CA VAL A 75 -1.89 1.10 -0.81
C VAL A 75 -2.08 2.61 -0.96
N VAL A 76 -2.37 3.31 0.13
CA VAL A 76 -2.55 4.76 0.11
C VAL A 76 -1.25 5.49 -0.26
N THR A 77 -0.15 5.13 0.39
CA THR A 77 1.13 5.83 0.19
C THR A 77 1.72 5.54 -1.19
N PHE A 78 1.67 4.28 -1.65
CA PHE A 78 2.34 3.88 -2.89
C PHE A 78 1.38 3.78 -4.08
N TYR A 79 0.21 3.16 -3.95
CA TYR A 79 -0.69 2.94 -5.07
C TYR A 79 -1.56 4.15 -5.41
N MET A 80 -1.95 4.97 -4.43
CA MET A 80 -2.69 6.21 -4.68
C MET A 80 -1.81 7.42 -5.02
N HIS A 81 -0.48 7.25 -5.16
CA HIS A 81 0.46 8.34 -5.48
C HIS A 81 0.38 9.54 -4.53
N LEU A 82 -0.17 9.36 -3.32
CA LEU A 82 -0.49 10.45 -2.40
C LEU A 82 0.74 11.24 -1.91
N ASN A 83 1.92 10.65 -2.03
CA ASN A 83 3.20 11.31 -1.74
C ASN A 83 3.54 12.40 -2.78
N THR A 84 3.02 12.28 -4.01
CA THR A 84 3.27 13.18 -5.14
C THR A 84 2.06 14.05 -5.50
N ASP A 85 0.85 13.65 -5.10
CA ASP A 85 -0.40 14.24 -5.59
C ASP A 85 -1.16 15.17 -4.59
N ASN A 86 -2.20 15.84 -5.09
CA ASN A 86 -2.93 16.91 -4.43
C ASN A 86 -3.78 16.45 -3.22
N ARG A 87 -4.02 17.36 -2.27
CA ARG A 87 -4.62 17.07 -0.94
C ARG A 87 -6.05 16.47 -0.99
N ILE A 88 -6.72 16.56 -2.13
CA ILE A 88 -8.08 16.07 -2.34
C ILE A 88 -8.16 14.54 -2.26
N PHE A 89 -7.13 13.82 -2.74
CA PHE A 89 -7.10 12.36 -2.64
C PHE A 89 -7.01 11.87 -1.18
N ARG A 90 -6.36 12.64 -0.29
CA ARG A 90 -6.37 12.36 1.16
C ARG A 90 -7.76 12.50 1.77
N LEU A 91 -8.57 13.43 1.27
CA LEU A 91 -9.91 13.66 1.78
C LEU A 91 -10.86 12.51 1.43
N VAL A 92 -10.78 12.00 0.20
CA VAL A 92 -11.56 10.84 -0.25
C VAL A 92 -11.22 9.59 0.57
N LEU A 93 -9.96 9.44 0.98
CA LEU A 93 -9.52 8.37 1.89
C LEU A 93 -10.05 8.48 3.32
N LEU A 94 -10.41 9.69 3.74
CA LEU A 94 -10.98 9.91 5.06
C LEU A 94 -12.44 9.41 5.12
N ILE A 95 -13.11 9.25 3.97
CA ILE A 95 -14.47 8.72 3.87
C ILE A 95 -14.57 7.27 4.39
N PRO A 96 -13.82 6.28 3.88
CA PRO A 96 -13.90 4.91 4.38
C PRO A 96 -13.45 4.79 5.85
N VAL A 97 -12.50 5.63 6.31
CA VAL A 97 -12.12 5.70 7.73
C VAL A 97 -13.27 6.24 8.57
N GLY A 98 -13.98 7.27 8.09
CA GLY A 98 -15.18 7.79 8.71
C GLY A 98 -16.27 6.72 8.81
N VAL A 99 -16.52 5.98 7.73
CA VAL A 99 -17.47 4.85 7.73
C VAL A 99 -17.06 3.79 8.75
N MET A 100 -15.78 3.40 8.80
CA MET A 100 -15.26 2.47 9.80
C MET A 100 -15.53 2.95 11.24
N LEU A 101 -15.25 4.21 11.54
CA LEU A 101 -15.50 4.79 12.86
C LEU A 101 -16.99 4.85 13.20
N LEU A 102 -17.84 5.22 12.25
CA LEU A 102 -19.30 5.18 12.43
C LEU A 102 -19.79 3.75 12.69
N SER A 103 -19.31 2.77 11.93
CA SER A 103 -19.65 1.36 12.13
C SER A 103 -19.19 0.85 13.49
N ALA A 104 -17.98 1.20 13.92
CA ALA A 104 -17.47 0.83 15.24
C ALA A 104 -18.26 1.50 16.37
N MET A 105 -18.60 2.78 16.23
CA MET A 105 -19.42 3.52 17.18
C MET A 105 -20.82 2.90 17.28
N TRP A 106 -21.42 2.53 16.14
CA TRP A 106 -22.71 1.85 16.10
C TRP A 106 -22.65 0.49 16.79
N LEU A 107 -21.59 -0.30 16.55
CA LEU A 107 -21.42 -1.62 17.17
C LEU A 107 -21.25 -1.53 18.69
N LEU A 108 -20.61 -0.47 19.20
CA LEU A 108 -20.49 -0.22 20.64
C LEU A 108 -21.79 0.31 21.25
N ALA A 109 -22.58 1.05 20.48
CA ALA A 109 -23.85 1.63 20.94
C ALA A 109 -24.99 0.62 20.96
N VAL A 110 -25.01 -0.34 20.02
CA VAL A 110 -26.01 -1.40 19.99
C VAL A 110 -25.63 -2.49 20.98
N PRO A 111 -26.44 -2.74 22.02
CA PRO A 111 -26.18 -3.84 22.93
C PRO A 111 -26.25 -5.16 22.15
N PRO A 112 -25.30 -6.09 22.35
CA PRO A 112 -25.38 -7.42 21.75
C PRO A 112 -26.65 -8.09 22.27
N VAL A 113 -27.67 -8.21 21.43
CA VAL A 113 -28.87 -8.96 21.78
C VAL A 113 -28.48 -10.44 21.70
N ALA A 114 -28.18 -11.03 22.85
CA ALA A 114 -27.95 -12.46 22.96
C ALA A 114 -29.33 -13.14 22.86
N TRP A 115 -29.61 -13.75 21.71
CA TRP A 115 -30.67 -14.76 21.55
C TRP A 115 -30.08 -16.16 21.71
#